data_AF-A0A519TXN0-F1
#
_entry.id   AF-A0A519TXN0-F1
#
_cell.length_a   1.000
_cell.length_b   1.000
_cell.length_c   1.000
_cell.angle_alpha   90.00
_cell.angle_beta   90.00
_cell.angle_gamma   90.00
#
_symmetry.space_group_name_H-M   'P 1'
#
loop_
_entity.id
_entity.type
_entity.pdbx_description
1 polymer ?
#
loop_
_entity_poly.entity_id
_entity_poly.type
_entity_poly.pdbx_seq_one_letter_code
_entity_poly.pdbx_strand_id
1 'polypeptide(L)'
;MSPTAARARPNLTQGSILKALLTLALPIVFGNLLQTGYQLVDAYWVGRLGASAVAAVAVSFPVNFLLLALGSGFSVAGSVLVAQNFGARNLAMVNHIAAQTLVLETVLALVLTVVAHVASPLI
;
A
#
# COMPACT_ATOMS: atom_id res chain seq x y z
N MET A 1 -19.42 -3.73 -39.29
CA MET A 1 -19.41 -3.75 -37.81
C MET A 1 -18.04 -3.26 -37.36
N SER A 2 -18.00 -2.05 -36.82
CA SER A 2 -16.80 -1.29 -36.47
C SER A 2 -16.09 -1.93 -35.27
N PRO A 3 -14.77 -2.24 -35.34
CA PRO A 3 -14.04 -2.71 -34.18
C PRO A 3 -13.90 -1.55 -33.19
N THR A 4 -14.47 -1.75 -32.00
CA THR A 4 -14.36 -0.87 -30.84
C THR A 4 -12.89 -0.58 -30.54
N ALA A 5 -12.52 0.69 -30.63
CA ALA A 5 -11.19 1.20 -30.30
C ALA A 5 -10.79 0.78 -28.89
N ALA A 6 -10.00 -0.28 -28.79
CA ALA A 6 -9.26 -0.61 -27.59
C ALA A 6 -8.39 0.61 -27.23
N ARG A 7 -8.68 1.24 -26.09
CA ARG A 7 -7.89 2.36 -25.54
C ARG A 7 -6.42 1.98 -25.62
N ALA A 8 -5.68 2.62 -26.54
CA ALA A 8 -4.26 2.43 -26.69
C ALA A 8 -3.59 2.77 -25.36
N ARG A 9 -3.06 1.76 -24.67
CA ARG A 9 -2.22 1.96 -23.48
C ARG A 9 -1.10 2.91 -23.90
N PRO A 10 -0.85 4.03 -23.19
CA PRO A 10 0.24 4.94 -23.54
C PRO A 10 1.52 4.13 -23.64
N ASN A 11 2.13 4.13 -24.83
CA ASN A 11 3.32 3.34 -25.11
C ASN A 11 4.51 4.04 -24.43
N LEU A 12 4.82 3.65 -23.20
CA LEU A 12 5.83 4.29 -22.34
C LEU A 12 7.28 4.16 -22.87
N THR A 13 7.46 3.47 -24.00
CA THR A 13 8.74 3.24 -24.68
C THR A 13 8.94 4.11 -25.92
N GLN A 14 7.94 4.89 -26.35
CA GLN A 14 8.07 5.80 -27.49
C GLN A 14 7.82 7.26 -27.06
N GLY A 15 8.91 8.01 -26.85
CA GLY A 15 8.90 9.42 -26.48
C GLY A 15 10.08 9.85 -25.61
N SER A 16 10.15 11.13 -25.25
CA SER A 16 11.14 11.63 -24.29
C SER A 16 10.94 10.98 -22.92
N ILE A 17 11.90 10.14 -22.50
CA ILE A 17 11.94 9.44 -21.21
C ILE A 17 11.63 10.41 -20.06
N LEU A 18 12.16 11.63 -20.13
CA LEU A 18 11.96 12.65 -19.11
C LEU A 18 10.49 13.02 -18.92
N LYS A 19 9.70 13.12 -20.01
CA LYS A 19 8.27 13.45 -19.94
C LYS A 19 7.46 12.32 -19.31
N ALA A 20 7.75 11.06 -19.69
CA ALA A 20 7.09 9.89 -19.11
C ALA A 20 7.40 9.73 -17.61
N LEU A 21 8.66 9.91 -17.22
CA LEU A 21 9.08 9.90 -15.82
C LEU A 21 8.39 11.01 -15.03
N LEU A 22 8.36 12.25 -15.52
CA LEU A 22 7.71 13.35 -14.83
C LEU A 22 6.19 13.16 -14.71
N THR A 23 5.51 12.66 -15.75
CA THR A 23 4.07 12.38 -15.71
C THR A 23 3.70 11.30 -14.69
N LEU A 24 4.58 10.30 -14.47
CA LEU A 24 4.37 9.27 -13.45
C LEU A 24 4.83 9.72 -12.05
N ALA A 25 5.96 10.42 -11.95
CA ALA A 25 6.54 10.82 -10.68
C ALA A 25 5.74 11.93 -10.00
N LEU A 26 5.21 12.91 -10.75
CA LEU A 26 4.46 14.04 -10.19
C LEU A 26 3.26 13.60 -9.31
N PRO A 27 2.35 12.71 -9.76
CA PRO A 27 1.25 12.25 -8.92
C PRO A 27 1.72 11.42 -7.72
N ILE A 28 2.79 10.62 -7.87
CA ILE A 28 3.35 9.83 -6.77
C ILE A 28 3.94 10.75 -5.69
N VAL A 29 4.73 11.74 -6.07
CA VAL A 29 5.32 12.72 -5.15
C VAL A 29 4.24 13.52 -4.45
N PHE A 30 3.22 13.97 -5.18
CA PHE A 30 2.09 14.68 -4.58
C PHE A 30 1.35 13.80 -3.57
N GLY A 31 1.08 12.53 -3.91
CA GLY A 31 0.48 11.56 -2.98
C GLY A 31 1.31 11.37 -1.70
N ASN A 32 2.63 11.30 -1.83
CA ASN A 32 3.53 11.21 -0.68
C ASN A 32 3.53 12.50 0.17
N LEU A 33 3.51 13.68 -0.44
CA LEU A 33 3.37 14.95 0.29
C LEU A 33 2.08 15.01 1.09
N LEU A 34 0.96 14.59 0.49
CA LEU A 34 -0.34 14.54 1.16
C LEU A 34 -0.32 13.53 2.33
N GLN A 35 0.31 12.37 2.14
CA GLN A 35 0.47 11.37 3.19
C GLN A 35 1.28 11.94 4.37
N THR A 36 2.40 12.60 4.11
CA THR A 36 3.20 13.25 5.17
C THR A 36 2.43 14.36 5.86
N GLY A 37 1.67 15.17 5.11
CA GLY A 37 0.81 16.20 5.68
C GLY A 37 -0.26 15.61 6.62
N TYR A 38 -0.85 14.48 6.26
CA TYR A 38 -1.79 13.75 7.11
C TYR A 38 -1.13 13.30 8.42
N GLN A 39 0.06 12.72 8.37
CA GLN A 39 0.81 12.31 9.57
C GLN A 39 1.11 13.50 10.50
N LEU A 40 1.45 14.66 9.93
CA LEU A 40 1.70 15.87 10.71
C LEU A 40 0.43 16.40 11.39
N VAL A 41 -0.70 16.41 10.66
CA VAL A 41 -2.00 16.83 11.21
C VAL A 41 -2.42 15.89 12.34
N ASP A 42 -2.27 14.58 12.17
CA ASP A 42 -2.56 13.58 13.20
C ASP A 42 -1.73 13.81 14.47
N ALA A 43 -0.41 13.94 14.32
CA ALA A 43 0.50 14.24 15.43
C ALA A 43 0.16 15.57 16.12
N TYR A 44 -0.25 16.59 15.36
CA TYR A 44 -0.67 17.88 15.91
C TYR A 44 -1.94 17.75 16.77
N TRP A 45 -2.96 17.03 16.30
CA TRP A 45 -4.19 16.80 17.06
C TRP A 45 -3.95 15.96 18.31
N VAL A 46 -3.17 14.87 18.20
CA VAL A 46 -2.76 14.06 19.35
C VAL A 46 -1.98 14.89 20.36
N GLY A 47 -1.09 15.77 19.89
CA GLY A 47 -0.34 16.73 20.71
C GLY A 47 -1.23 17.64 21.54
N ARG A 48 -2.38 18.06 21.01
CA ARG A 48 -3.34 18.92 21.74
C ARG A 48 -4.15 18.19 22.81
N LEU A 49 -4.21 16.85 22.78
CA LEU A 49 -4.92 16.06 23.80
C LEU A 49 -4.13 15.94 25.12
N GLY A 50 -2.88 16.41 25.16
CA GLY A 50 -2.04 16.45 26.35
C GLY A 50 -0.91 15.41 26.34
N ALA A 51 0.02 15.53 27.30
CA ALA A 51 1.23 14.73 27.35
C ALA A 51 0.96 13.21 27.48
N SER A 52 -0.12 12.83 28.17
CA SER A 52 -0.53 11.43 28.31
C SER A 52 -0.96 10.79 26.98
N ALA A 53 -1.69 11.54 26.14
CA ALA A 53 -2.11 11.05 24.83
C ALA A 53 -0.92 10.86 23.88
N VAL A 54 0.02 11.80 23.88
CA VAL A 54 1.25 11.69 23.07
C VAL A 54 2.12 10.52 23.53
N ALA A 55 2.24 10.30 24.86
CA ALA A 55 2.98 9.16 25.40
C ALA A 55 2.35 7.82 24.99
N ALA A 56 1.02 7.70 25.03
CA ALA A 56 0.31 6.51 24.58
C ALA A 56 0.55 6.21 23.08
N VAL A 57 0.54 7.24 22.23
CA VAL A 57 0.86 7.11 20.80
C VAL A 57 2.31 6.69 20.60
N ALA A 58 3.26 7.23 21.36
CA ALA A 58 4.66 6.86 21.29
C ALA A 58 4.90 5.38 21.66
N VAL A 59 4.22 4.87 22.69
CA VAL A 59 4.29 3.44 23.08
C VAL A 59 3.63 2.54 22.06
N SER A 60 2.56 3.01 21.40
CA SER A 60 1.85 2.25 20.36
C SER A 60 2.60 2.25 19.01
N PHE A 61 3.52 3.19 18.79
CA PHE A 61 4.18 3.39 17.50
C PHE A 61 4.96 2.16 16.99
N PRO A 62 5.77 1.44 17.80
CA PRO A 62 6.47 0.25 17.35
C PRO A 62 5.53 -0.88 16.91
N VAL A 63 4.40 -1.04 17.61
CA VAL A 63 3.38 -2.04 17.26
C VAL A 63 2.72 -1.69 15.93
N ASN A 64 2.35 -0.41 15.75
CA ASN A 64 1.77 0.07 14.50
C ASN A 64 2.75 -0.06 13.33
N PHE A 65 4.03 0.26 13.56
CA PHE A 65 5.10 0.08 12.57
C PHE A 65 5.23 -1.39 12.15
N LEU A 66 5.21 -2.34 13.10
CA LEU A 66 5.26 -3.76 12.80
C LEU A 66 4.08 -4.21 11.93
N LEU A 67 2.87 -3.76 12.26
CA LEU A 67 1.65 -4.08 11.49
C LEU A 67 1.73 -3.51 10.06
N LEU A 68 2.16 -2.25 9.92
CA LEU A 68 2.38 -1.63 8.61
C LEU A 68 3.48 -2.31 7.80
N ALA A 69 4.60 -2.68 8.44
CA ALA A 69 5.70 -3.38 7.80
C ALA A 69 5.29 -4.77 7.28
N LEU A 70 4.52 -5.51 8.07
CA LEU A 70 3.98 -6.81 7.64
C LEU A 70 3.01 -6.62 6.47
N GLY A 71 2.00 -5.75 6.61
CA GLY A 71 1.01 -5.52 5.55
C GLY A 71 1.65 -5.06 4.24
N SER A 72 2.55 -4.07 4.31
CA SER A 72 3.29 -3.61 3.13
C SER A 72 4.21 -4.67 2.54
N GLY A 73 4.86 -5.49 3.36
CA GLY A 73 5.71 -6.61 2.90
C GLY A 73 4.94 -7.63 2.06
N PHE A 74 3.76 -8.06 2.53
CA PHE A 74 2.91 -8.98 1.77
C PHE A 74 2.35 -8.35 0.50
N SER A 75 1.97 -7.06 0.55
CA SER A 75 1.46 -6.33 -0.61
C SER A 75 2.50 -6.17 -1.71
N VAL A 76 3.75 -5.89 -1.33
CA VAL A 76 4.88 -5.86 -2.26
C VAL A 76 5.15 -7.25 -2.82
N ALA A 77 5.18 -8.30 -1.99
CA ALA A 77 5.39 -9.68 -2.45
C ALA A 77 4.32 -10.12 -3.47
N GLY A 78 3.05 -9.84 -3.20
CA GLY A 78 1.95 -10.12 -4.11
C GLY A 78 2.06 -9.36 -5.43
N SER A 79 2.36 -8.06 -5.37
CA SER A 79 2.56 -7.22 -6.55
C SER A 79 3.71 -7.74 -7.42
N VAL A 80 4.80 -8.21 -6.81
CA VAL A 80 5.94 -8.82 -7.51
C VAL A 80 5.53 -10.12 -8.20
N LEU A 81 4.81 -11.02 -7.52
CA LEU A 81 4.34 -12.28 -8.11
C LEU A 81 3.38 -12.04 -9.30
N VAL A 82 2.49 -11.06 -9.17
CA VAL A 82 1.60 -10.61 -10.25
C VAL A 82 2.41 -10.07 -11.43
N ALA A 83 3.38 -9.19 -11.18
CA ALA A 83 4.22 -8.62 -12.22
C ALA A 83 5.04 -9.69 -12.97
N GLN A 84 5.58 -10.68 -12.26
CA GLN A 84 6.32 -11.80 -12.84
C GLN A 84 5.43 -12.65 -13.76
N ASN A 85 4.22 -13.01 -13.32
CA ASN A 85 3.28 -13.81 -14.12
C ASN A 85 2.73 -13.04 -15.33
N PHE A 86 2.51 -11.73 -15.15
CA PHE A 86 2.13 -10.84 -16.24
C PHE A 86 3.24 -10.76 -17.29
N GLY A 87 4.51 -10.61 -16.87
CA GLY A 87 5.68 -10.63 -17.75
C GLY A 87 5.84 -11.96 -18.50
N ALA A 88 5.52 -13.08 -17.86
CA ALA A 88 5.54 -14.42 -18.45
C ALA A 88 4.35 -14.70 -19.41
N ARG A 89 3.48 -13.72 -19.68
CA ARG A 89 2.24 -13.85 -20.48
C ARG A 89 1.24 -14.88 -19.95
N ASN A 90 1.36 -15.32 -18.70
CA ASN A 90 0.45 -16.28 -18.08
C ASN A 90 -0.74 -15.56 -17.40
N LEU A 91 -1.61 -14.97 -18.22
CA LEU A 91 -2.72 -14.13 -17.74
C LEU A 91 -3.75 -14.91 -16.90
N ALA A 92 -3.89 -16.22 -17.12
CA ALA A 92 -4.74 -17.08 -16.31
C ALA A 92 -4.24 -17.14 -14.86
N MET A 93 -2.92 -17.28 -14.66
CA MET A 93 -2.34 -17.26 -13.32
C MET A 93 -2.28 -15.87 -12.69
N VAL A 94 -2.21 -14.79 -13.48
CA VAL A 94 -2.25 -13.43 -12.93
C VAL A 94 -3.49 -13.22 -12.06
N ASN A 95 -4.67 -13.61 -12.55
CA ASN A 95 -5.92 -13.43 -11.80
C ASN A 95 -5.96 -14.34 -10.56
N HIS A 96 -5.47 -15.58 -10.70
CA HIS A 96 -5.48 -16.53 -9.59
C HIS A 96 -4.52 -16.12 -8.45
N ILE A 97 -3.31 -15.66 -8.79
CA ILE A 97 -2.33 -15.14 -7.82
C ILE A 97 -2.81 -13.84 -7.18
N ALA A 98 -3.43 -12.94 -7.95
CA ALA A 98 -4.00 -11.72 -7.39
C ALA A 98 -5.09 -12.04 -6.36
N ALA A 99 -6.01 -12.95 -6.69
CA ALA A 99 -7.04 -13.40 -5.75
C ALA A 99 -6.45 -14.11 -4.53
N GLN A 100 -5.45 -14.97 -4.72
CA GLN A 100 -4.80 -15.70 -3.63
C GLN A 100 -4.02 -14.76 -2.70
N THR A 101 -3.34 -13.76 -3.24
CA THR A 101 -2.68 -12.69 -2.47
C THR A 101 -3.70 -11.94 -1.64
N LEU A 102 -4.82 -11.51 -2.23
CA LEU A 102 -5.86 -10.77 -1.52
C LEU A 102 -6.48 -11.59 -0.38
N VAL A 103 -6.75 -12.88 -0.62
CA VAL A 103 -7.25 -13.79 0.42
C VAL A 103 -6.22 -13.94 1.54
N LEU A 104 -4.94 -14.13 1.20
CA LEU A 104 -3.85 -14.25 2.16
C LEU A 104 -3.71 -12.98 3.02
N GLU A 105 -3.69 -11.80 2.41
CA GLU A 105 -3.64 -10.51 3.11
C GLU A 105 -4.84 -10.34 4.04
N THR A 106 -6.04 -10.70 3.59
CA THR A 106 -7.27 -10.60 4.39
C THR A 106 -7.20 -11.53 5.61
N VAL A 107 -6.78 -12.79 5.41
CA VAL A 107 -6.63 -13.76 6.50
C VAL A 107 -5.55 -13.29 7.48
N LEU A 108 -4.43 -12.80 6.98
CA LEU A 108 -3.35 -12.26 7.82
C LEU A 108 -3.84 -11.05 8.63
N ALA A 109 -4.56 -10.12 8.00
CA ALA A 109 -5.13 -8.96 8.68
C ALA A 109 -6.10 -9.37 9.79
N LEU A 110 -6.96 -10.37 9.56
CA LEU A 110 -7.84 -10.91 10.59
C LEU A 110 -7.07 -11.54 11.74
N VAL A 111 -6.06 -12.35 11.45
CA VAL A 111 -5.20 -12.98 12.47
C VAL A 111 -4.48 -11.91 13.29
N LEU A 112 -3.86 -10.92 12.63
CA LEU A 112 -3.17 -9.81 13.31
C LEU A 112 -4.14 -8.99 14.16
N THR A 113 -5.37 -8.76 13.70
CA THR A 113 -6.40 -8.05 14.47
C THR A 113 -6.78 -8.82 15.73
N VAL A 114 -7.01 -10.13 15.62
CA VAL A 114 -7.34 -10.99 16.77
C VAL A 114 -6.17 -11.00 17.77
N VAL A 115 -4.94 -11.19 17.28
CA VAL A 115 -3.74 -11.19 18.13
C VAL A 115 -3.55 -9.84 18.82
N ALA A 116 -3.69 -8.72 18.09
CA ALA A 116 -3.59 -7.38 18.65
C ALA A 116 -4.67 -7.11 19.69
N HIS A 117 -5.89 -7.60 19.47
CA HIS A 117 -6.99 -7.43 20.43
C HIS A 117 -6.76 -8.22 21.72
N VAL A 118 -6.24 -9.45 21.63
CA VAL A 118 -5.87 -10.27 22.80
C VAL A 118 -4.63 -9.72 23.51
N ALA A 119 -3.70 -9.09 22.78
CA ALA A 119 -2.51 -8.45 23.34
C ALA A 119 -2.78 -7.04 23.89
N SER A 120 -3.87 -6.39 23.49
CA SER A 120 -4.27 -5.06 23.99
C SER A 120 -4.33 -4.92 25.51
N PRO A 121 -4.79 -5.90 26.31
CA PRO A 121 -4.75 -5.80 27.77
C PRO A 121 -3.36 -5.96 28.40
N LEU A 122 -2.33 -6.30 27.62
CA LEU A 122 -0.94 -6.48 28.08
C LEU A 122 -0.06 -5.23 27.84
N ILE A 123 -0.60 -4.18 27.21
CA ILE A 123 0.10 -2.94 26.78
C ILE A 123 -0.65 -1.73 27.35
#